data_AF-A0AAE0WGH2-F1
#
_entry.id   AF-A0AAE0WGH2-F1
#
_cell.length_a   1.000
_cell.length_b   1.000
_cell.length_c   1.000
_cell.angle_alpha   90.00
_cell.angle_beta   90.00
_cell.angle_gamma   90.00
#
_symmetry.space_group_name_H-M   'P 1'
#
loop_
_entity.id
_entity.type
_entity.pdbx_description
1 polymer ?
#
loop_
_entity_poly.entity_id
_entity_poly.type
_entity_poly.pdbx_seq_one_letter_code
_entity_poly.pdbx_strand_id
1 'polypeptide(L)'
;MYSYQSLSVRQCYIYRNSSMSVTLSETITQVHAKNSPMSVILSETMIQVHTKNASMSVTLSETVTQVHAKNAPISVTHSETVTHVHAKNAPMSVTLSETVTHVHAKNAPMSVTLSETVT
;
A
#
# COMPACT_ATOMS: atom_id res chain seq x y z
N MET A 1 20.27 9.92 9.73
CA MET A 1 20.94 8.60 9.77
C MET A 1 19.86 7.56 9.47
N TYR A 2 19.85 7.02 8.25
CA TYR A 2 18.85 6.05 7.82
C TYR A 2 19.15 4.71 8.49
N SER A 3 18.26 4.24 9.36
CA SER A 3 18.39 2.91 9.97
C SER A 3 17.57 1.93 9.16
N TYR A 4 18.23 1.25 8.22
CA TYR A 4 17.71 0.04 7.58
C TYR A 4 18.17 -1.15 8.43
N GLN A 5 17.27 -1.74 9.20
CA GLN A 5 17.48 -3.07 9.77
C GLN A 5 17.07 -4.09 8.72
N SER A 6 18.04 -4.55 7.93
CA SER A 6 17.89 -5.75 7.12
C SER A 6 17.95 -6.95 8.06
N LEU A 7 16.80 -7.58 8.32
CA LEU A 7 16.72 -8.85 9.01
C LEU A 7 15.83 -9.78 8.19
N SER A 8 16.52 -10.70 7.52
CA SER A 8 16.02 -11.99 7.02
C SER A 8 14.63 -11.99 6.39
N VAL A 9 14.62 -11.83 5.06
CA VAL A 9 13.48 -12.11 4.16
C VAL A 9 12.14 -11.45 4.58
N ARG A 10 11.75 -10.39 3.85
CA ARG A 10 10.34 -9.97 3.69
C ARG A 10 9.67 -9.05 4.73
N GLN A 11 10.36 -8.24 5.53
CA GLN A 11 9.68 -7.20 6.35
C GLN A 11 10.43 -5.86 6.31
N CYS A 12 9.72 -4.76 6.05
CA CYS A 12 10.24 -3.41 6.09
C CYS A 12 9.46 -2.57 7.12
N TYR A 13 10.16 -2.10 8.16
CA TYR A 13 9.59 -1.27 9.23
C TYR A 13 10.17 0.14 9.19
N ILE A 14 9.30 1.15 9.16
CA ILE A 14 9.70 2.55 9.26
C ILE A 14 9.35 3.08 10.66
N TYR A 15 10.34 3.63 11.35
CA TYR A 15 10.15 4.36 12.61
C TYR A 15 10.35 5.88 12.40
N ARG A 16 9.36 6.65 12.89
CA ARG A 16 9.23 8.11 13.06
C ARG A 16 10.22 9.04 12.32
N ASN A 17 9.62 10.01 11.61
CA ASN A 17 10.17 11.30 11.15
C ASN A 17 11.08 11.28 9.90
N SER A 18 10.94 10.30 9.01
CA SER A 18 11.55 10.37 7.67
C SER A 18 10.63 9.78 6.61
N SER A 19 10.49 10.50 5.51
CA SER A 19 9.90 9.99 4.27
C SER A 19 10.76 8.84 3.73
N MET A 20 10.13 7.86 3.08
CA MET A 20 10.82 6.74 2.45
C MET A 20 10.20 6.41 1.09
N SER A 21 11.06 6.11 0.12
CA SER A 21 10.68 5.55 -1.17
C SER A 21 11.38 4.21 -1.32
N VAL A 22 10.61 3.17 -1.61
CA VAL A 22 11.11 1.80 -1.74
C VAL A 22 10.76 1.27 -3.11
N THR A 23 11.76 0.75 -3.82
CA THR A 23 11.56 0.02 -5.08
C THR A 23 12.14 -1.37 -4.89
N LEU A 24 11.28 -2.40 -5.03
CA LEU A 24 11.66 -3.79 -4.81
C LEU A 24 11.16 -4.67 -5.95
N SER A 25 11.96 -5.65 -6.33
CA SER A 25 11.60 -6.63 -7.36
C SER A 25 11.33 -8.01 -6.77
N GLU A 26 11.11 -8.10 -5.46
CA GLU A 26 10.94 -9.34 -4.72
C GLU A 26 9.69 -9.29 -3.84
N THR A 27 9.21 -10.46 -3.43
CA THR A 27 8.07 -10.61 -2.53
C THR A 27 8.32 -9.98 -1.15
N ILE A 28 7.44 -9.07 -0.73
CA ILE A 28 7.44 -8.49 0.62
C ILE A 28 6.23 -8.97 1.42
N THR A 29 6.48 -9.39 2.66
CA THR A 29 5.42 -9.84 3.55
C THR A 29 4.78 -8.67 4.28
N GLN A 30 5.57 -7.68 4.71
CA GLN A 30 5.02 -6.61 5.53
C GLN A 30 5.73 -5.28 5.37
N VAL A 31 4.94 -4.22 5.31
CA VAL A 31 5.37 -2.83 5.38
C VAL A 31 4.59 -2.08 6.45
N HIS A 32 5.29 -1.33 7.30
CA HIS A 32 4.67 -0.46 8.30
C HIS A 32 5.21 0.97 8.26
N ALA A 33 4.31 1.95 8.15
CA ALA A 33 4.62 3.37 8.24
C ALA A 33 3.80 4.04 9.35
N LYS A 34 4.46 4.91 10.13
CA LYS A 34 3.82 5.68 11.20
C LYS A 34 4.35 7.11 11.24
N ASN A 35 3.45 8.08 11.13
CA ASN A 35 3.74 9.51 11.18
C ASN A 35 4.73 10.04 10.11
N SER A 36 5.04 9.28 9.06
CA SER A 36 5.90 9.73 7.96
C SER A 36 5.45 9.13 6.64
N PRO A 37 5.43 9.91 5.56
CA PRO A 37 4.88 9.47 4.28
C PRO A 37 5.72 8.37 3.65
N MET A 38 5.06 7.49 2.90
CA MET A 38 5.70 6.35 2.24
C MET A 38 5.28 6.22 0.78
N SER A 39 6.25 5.95 -0.08
CA SER A 39 6.03 5.51 -1.46
C SER A 39 6.64 4.13 -1.66
N VAL A 40 5.87 3.22 -2.25
CA VAL A 40 6.31 1.84 -2.49
C VAL A 40 6.02 1.47 -3.94
N ILE A 41 7.05 0.99 -4.63
CA ILE A 41 6.96 0.41 -5.96
C ILE A 41 7.41 -1.05 -5.82
N LEU A 42 6.54 -2.02 -6.14
CA LEU A 42 6.97 -3.41 -6.28
C LEU A 42 6.55 -4.03 -7.61
N SER A 43 7.44 -4.88 -8.11
CA SER A 43 7.20 -5.65 -9.34
C SER A 43 6.51 -7.00 -9.09
N GLU A 44 6.58 -7.56 -7.87
CA GLU A 44 6.01 -8.86 -7.54
C GLU A 44 4.84 -8.75 -6.53
N THR A 45 4.93 -9.48 -5.40
CA THR A 45 3.87 -9.65 -4.42
C THR A 45 4.11 -8.85 -3.14
N MET A 46 3.05 -8.22 -2.64
CA MET A 46 3.00 -7.59 -1.32
C MET A 46 1.87 -8.20 -0.48
N ILE A 47 2.21 -8.80 0.66
CA ILE A 47 1.19 -9.44 1.51
C ILE A 47 0.45 -8.39 2.34
N GLN A 48 1.16 -7.49 3.02
CA GLN A 48 0.52 -6.55 3.94
C GLN A 48 1.18 -5.17 4.00
N VAL A 49 0.35 -4.12 3.91
CA VAL A 49 0.77 -2.74 4.09
C VAL A 49 -0.08 -2.05 5.15
N HIS A 50 0.55 -1.40 6.13
CA HIS A 50 -0.14 -0.66 7.17
C HIS A 50 0.43 0.75 7.36
N THR A 51 -0.43 1.76 7.27
CA THR A 51 -0.09 3.14 7.58
C THR A 51 -0.96 3.73 8.70
N LYS A 52 -0.33 4.52 9.58
CA LYS A 52 -1.00 5.31 10.62
C LYS A 52 -0.50 6.74 10.64
N ASN A 53 -1.43 7.70 10.50
CA ASN A 53 -1.14 9.14 10.49
C ASN A 53 -0.05 9.53 9.46
N ALA A 54 0.06 8.79 8.36
CA ALA A 54 1.07 8.96 7.31
C ALA A 54 0.47 8.67 5.93
N SER A 55 0.65 9.59 4.97
CA SER A 55 0.17 9.34 3.61
C SER A 55 0.94 8.20 2.96
N MET A 56 0.24 7.39 2.18
CA MET A 56 0.85 6.24 1.53
C MET A 56 0.48 6.16 0.06
N SER A 57 1.49 5.98 -0.79
CA SER A 57 1.33 5.67 -2.21
C SER A 57 1.94 4.31 -2.49
N VAL A 58 1.18 3.45 -3.16
CA VAL A 58 1.61 2.10 -3.51
C VAL A 58 1.33 1.88 -4.99
N THR A 59 2.36 1.53 -5.75
CA THR A 59 2.30 1.18 -7.17
C THR A 59 2.83 -0.23 -7.35
N LEU A 60 2.06 -1.10 -7.98
CA LEU A 60 2.35 -2.54 -7.99
C LEU A 60 1.90 -3.22 -9.28
N SER A 61 2.66 -4.25 -9.68
CA SER A 61 2.37 -5.03 -10.88
C SER A 61 1.54 -6.30 -10.59
N GLU A 62 1.89 -7.14 -9.62
CA GLU A 62 1.23 -8.46 -9.47
C GLU A 62 0.16 -8.54 -8.36
N THR A 63 0.51 -8.67 -7.09
CA THR A 63 -0.51 -9.01 -6.07
C THR A 63 -0.39 -8.24 -4.77
N VAL A 64 -1.52 -7.74 -4.25
CA VAL A 64 -1.67 -7.30 -2.86
C VAL A 64 -2.73 -8.08 -2.12
N THR A 65 -2.37 -8.68 -1.00
CA THR A 65 -3.38 -9.31 -0.14
C THR A 65 -4.10 -8.28 0.73
N GLN A 66 -3.37 -7.36 1.39
CA GLN A 66 -3.99 -6.45 2.35
C GLN A 66 -3.33 -5.08 2.46
N VAL A 67 -4.17 -4.05 2.48
CA VAL A 67 -3.76 -2.66 2.69
C VAL A 67 -4.63 -2.00 3.75
N HIS A 68 -4.01 -1.40 4.77
CA HIS A 68 -4.71 -0.71 5.86
C HIS A 68 -4.18 0.71 6.05
N ALA A 69 -5.08 1.69 6.05
CA ALA A 69 -4.77 3.07 6.39
C ALA A 69 -5.63 3.58 7.55
N LYS A 70 -5.01 4.27 8.52
CA LYS A 70 -5.70 4.94 9.62
C LYS A 70 -5.28 6.39 9.72
N ASN A 71 -6.27 7.29 9.68
CA ASN A 71 -6.11 8.74 9.78
C ASN A 71 -5.11 9.34 8.77
N ALA A 72 -4.91 8.71 7.61
CA ALA A 72 -4.00 9.21 6.60
C ALA A 72 -4.34 8.72 5.19
N PRO A 73 -4.21 9.60 4.18
CA PRO A 73 -4.62 9.30 2.82
C PRO A 73 -3.87 8.10 2.27
N ILE A 74 -4.57 7.33 1.45
CA ILE A 74 -3.98 6.23 0.70
C ILE A 74 -4.31 6.30 -0.77
N SER A 75 -3.28 6.11 -1.60
CA SER A 75 -3.42 5.85 -3.03
C SER A 75 -2.81 4.49 -3.36
N VAL A 76 -3.59 3.64 -4.03
CA VAL A 76 -3.13 2.35 -4.53
C VAL A 76 -3.37 2.31 -6.03
N THR A 77 -2.31 2.08 -6.79
CA THR A 77 -2.38 1.79 -8.23
C THR A 77 -1.86 0.38 -8.45
N HIS A 78 -2.66 -0.47 -9.07
CA HIS A 78 -2.36 -1.90 -9.17
C HIS A 78 -2.73 -2.45 -10.55
N SER A 79 -1.88 -3.32 -11.11
CA SER A 79 -2.18 -3.96 -12.39
C SER A 79 -3.06 -5.19 -12.23
N GLU A 80 -2.66 -6.22 -11.48
CA GLU A 80 -3.42 -7.49 -11.44
C GLU A 80 -4.41 -7.58 -10.24
N THR A 81 -4.03 -8.18 -9.10
CA THR A 81 -4.99 -8.50 -8.02
C THR A 81 -4.78 -7.73 -6.71
N VAL A 82 -5.85 -7.13 -6.17
CA VAL A 82 -5.92 -6.62 -4.78
C VAL A 82 -7.04 -7.30 -3.99
N THR A 83 -6.72 -8.04 -2.93
CA THR A 83 -7.75 -8.77 -2.17
C THR A 83 -8.51 -7.86 -1.21
N HIS A 84 -7.80 -7.06 -0.40
CA HIS A 84 -8.42 -6.24 0.64
C HIS A 84 -7.77 -4.87 0.81
N VAL A 85 -8.59 -3.81 0.77
CA VAL A 85 -8.15 -2.47 1.18
C VAL A 85 -9.12 -1.86 2.18
N HIS A 86 -8.56 -1.34 3.27
CA HIS A 86 -9.30 -0.75 4.37
C HIS A 86 -8.76 0.62 4.75
N ALA A 87 -9.61 1.64 4.76
CA ALA A 87 -9.29 2.97 5.27
C ALA A 87 -10.22 3.38 6.42
N LYS A 88 -9.65 3.97 7.48
CA LYS A 88 -10.41 4.53 8.60
C LYS A 88 -10.04 5.99 8.82
N ASN A 89 -11.04 6.86 8.81
CA ASN A 89 -10.91 8.32 8.97
C ASN A 89 -9.89 8.93 7.99
N ALA A 90 -9.79 8.40 6.78
CA ALA A 90 -8.82 8.84 5.80
C ALA A 90 -9.27 8.64 4.36
N PRO A 91 -9.06 9.64 3.48
CA PRO A 91 -9.42 9.51 2.08
C PRO A 91 -8.65 8.37 1.40
N MET A 92 -9.32 7.74 0.45
CA MET A 92 -8.79 6.57 -0.22
C MET A 92 -9.08 6.62 -1.72
N SER A 93 -8.04 6.38 -2.51
CA SER A 93 -8.13 6.22 -3.97
C SER A 93 -7.50 4.89 -4.35
N VAL A 94 -8.23 4.11 -5.16
CA VAL A 94 -7.73 2.84 -5.71
C VAL A 94 -7.98 2.82 -7.20
N THR A 95 -6.94 2.57 -7.98
CA THR A 95 -7.01 2.33 -9.42
C THR A 95 -6.47 0.94 -9.71
N LEU A 96 -7.26 0.12 -10.40
CA LEU A 96 -6.96 -1.29 -10.64
C LEU A 96 -7.15 -1.63 -12.11
N SER A 97 -6.40 -2.63 -12.61
CA SER A 97 -6.57 -3.10 -13.99
C SER A 97 -7.31 -4.43 -14.12
N GLU A 98 -7.29 -5.31 -13.10
CA GLU A 98 -8.03 -6.58 -13.16
C GLU A 98 -9.04 -6.79 -12.01
N THR A 99 -8.59 -7.11 -10.79
CA THR A 99 -9.52 -7.65 -9.77
C THR A 99 -9.37 -7.00 -8.40
N VAL A 100 -10.52 -6.66 -7.80
CA VAL A 100 -10.65 -6.41 -6.36
C VAL A 100 -11.68 -7.31 -5.72
N THR A 101 -11.30 -7.95 -4.61
CA THR A 101 -12.27 -8.72 -3.82
C THR A 101 -13.03 -7.83 -2.85
N HIS A 102 -12.35 -6.99 -2.06
CA HIS A 102 -12.99 -6.19 -1.01
C HIS A 102 -12.34 -4.82 -0.80
N VAL A 103 -13.19 -3.78 -0.75
CA VAL A 103 -12.78 -2.43 -0.34
C VAL A 103 -13.72 -1.88 0.72
N HIS A 104 -13.15 -1.30 1.78
CA HIS A 104 -13.90 -0.72 2.87
C HIS A 104 -13.32 0.63 3.32
N ALA A 105 -14.17 1.64 3.43
CA ALA A 105 -13.82 2.91 4.04
C ALA A 105 -14.79 3.22 5.19
N LYS A 106 -14.25 3.63 6.33
CA LYS A 106 -15.03 4.09 7.49
C LYS A 106 -14.74 5.56 7.76
N ASN A 107 -15.80 6.37 7.80
CA ASN A 107 -15.74 7.80 8.11
C ASN A 107 -14.80 8.60 7.18
N ALA A 108 -14.77 8.24 5.90
CA ALA A 108 -13.90 8.91 4.94
C ALA A 108 -14.39 8.71 3.50
N PRO A 109 -14.07 9.64 2.58
CA PRO A 109 -14.38 9.47 1.18
C PRO A 109 -13.52 8.39 0.54
N MET A 110 -14.09 7.69 -0.43
CA MET A 110 -13.48 6.58 -1.14
C MET A 110 -13.77 6.72 -2.64
N SER A 111 -12.73 6.53 -3.45
CA SER A 111 -12.82 6.43 -4.91
C SER A 111 -12.18 5.13 -5.36
N VAL A 112 -12.87 4.38 -6.20
CA VAL A 112 -12.37 3.14 -6.82
C VAL A 112 -12.61 3.22 -8.31
N THR A 113 -11.55 3.05 -9.09
CA THR A 113 -11.60 2.96 -10.55
C THR A 113 -11.06 1.60 -10.96
N LEU A 114 -11.84 0.89 -11.78
CA LEU A 114 -11.42 -0.34 -12.44
C LEU A 114 -11.27 -0.04 -13.93
N SER A 115 -10.06 -0.22 -14.44
CA SER A 115 -9.71 -0.07 -15.86
C SER A 115 -9.35 -1.43 -16.42
N GLU A 116 -10.36 -2.22 -16.80
CA GLU A 116 -10.11 -3.44 -17.57
C GLU A 116 -9.48 -3.06 -18.92
N THR A 117 -8.25 -3.50 -19.15
CA THR A 117 -7.66 -3.39 -20.48
C THR A 117 -8.08 -4.63 -21.26
N VAL A 118 -9.13 -4.51 -22.06
CA VAL A 118 -9.48 -5.54 -23.04
C VAL A 118 -8.45 -5.45 -24.17
N THR A 119 -7.40 -6.25 -24.11
CA THR A 119 -6.43 -6.44 -25.22
C THR A 119 -6.90 -7.49 -26.20
#